data_AF-A0A3S1B5S4-F1
#
_entry.id   AF-A0A3S1B5S4-F1
#
_cell.length_a   1.000
_cell.length_b   1.000
_cell.length_c   1.000
_cell.angle_alpha   90.00
_cell.angle_beta   90.00
_cell.angle_gamma   90.00
#
_symmetry.space_group_name_H-M   'P 1'
#
loop_
_entity.id
_entity.type
_entity.pdbx_description
1 polymer ?
#
loop_
_entity_poly.entity_id
_entity_poly.type
_entity_poly.pdbx_seq_one_letter_code
_entity_poly.pdbx_strand_id
1 'polypeptide(L)'
;MGEDCSEENFWLQIPYFCGHHPACTIPGNEWALQEAKRNLYRHYLVVGITEDFDSFLSVLETILPRFYRGARLIGAQNRIVRRTARKIPPLPETRKQLEASKIYRMEREFYDFARAKFQTIKYKIQNNLLHPGEKIIYQNLVPKTL
;
A
#
# COMPACT_ATOMS: atom_id res chain seq x y z
N MET A 1 -28.20 12.62 -4.82
CA MET A 1 -27.10 11.63 -4.97
C MET A 1 -27.51 10.39 -4.19
N GLY A 2 -27.24 9.19 -4.70
CA GLY A 2 -27.58 7.96 -3.98
C GLY A 2 -26.82 7.88 -2.65
N GLU A 3 -27.37 7.13 -1.68
CA GLU A 3 -26.79 6.92 -0.35
C GLU A 3 -25.33 6.43 -0.40
N ASP A 4 -25.01 5.64 -1.44
CA ASP A 4 -23.66 5.13 -1.71
C ASP A 4 -22.61 6.23 -1.98
N CYS A 5 -23.02 7.44 -2.35
CA CYS A 5 -22.10 8.54 -2.70
C CYS A 5 -21.82 9.50 -1.53
N SER A 6 -22.13 9.13 -0.30
CA SER A 6 -21.82 9.96 0.88
C SER A 6 -20.30 10.11 1.09
N GLU A 7 -19.88 11.22 1.68
CA GLU A 7 -18.44 11.46 1.93
C GLU A 7 -17.83 10.46 2.91
N GLU A 8 -18.64 9.96 3.85
CA GLU A 8 -18.23 8.97 4.85
C GLU A 8 -17.81 7.64 4.21
N ASN A 9 -18.40 7.28 3.07
CA ASN A 9 -18.08 6.05 2.34
C ASN A 9 -16.68 6.06 1.71
N PHE A 10 -16.01 7.22 1.64
CA PHE A 10 -14.61 7.26 1.20
C PHE A 10 -13.63 6.81 2.28
N TRP A 11 -14.03 6.84 3.56
CA TRP A 11 -13.19 6.45 4.69
C TRP A 11 -13.05 4.93 4.77
N LEU A 12 -12.05 4.39 4.09
CA LEU A 12 -11.89 2.95 3.91
C LEU A 12 -10.45 2.51 4.11
N GLN A 13 -9.50 2.97 3.27
CA GLN A 13 -8.13 2.45 3.35
C GLN A 13 -7.46 2.84 4.66
N ILE A 14 -7.71 4.05 5.17
CA ILE A 14 -7.16 4.48 6.45
C ILE A 14 -7.58 3.54 7.59
N PRO A 15 -8.89 3.26 7.82
CA PRO A 15 -9.32 2.25 8.79
C PRO A 15 -8.63 0.89 8.64
N TYR A 16 -8.54 0.38 7.41
CA TYR A 16 -7.93 -0.93 7.14
C TYR A 16 -6.47 -1.02 7.61
N PHE A 17 -5.70 0.05 7.45
CA PHE A 17 -4.30 0.11 7.89
C PHE A 17 -4.14 0.62 9.33
N CYS A 18 -5.06 1.45 9.83
CA CYS A 18 -5.08 1.92 11.21
C CYS A 18 -5.35 0.77 12.18
N GLY A 19 -6.22 -0.18 11.80
CA GLY A 19 -6.53 -1.39 12.56
C GLY A 19 -7.82 -1.28 13.37
N HIS A 20 -7.90 -2.02 14.48
CA HIS A 20 -9.14 -2.22 15.24
C HIS A 20 -9.35 -1.21 16.38
N HIS A 21 -8.53 -0.16 16.47
CA HIS A 21 -8.74 0.86 17.50
C HIS A 21 -10.03 1.64 17.20
N PRO A 22 -10.88 1.96 18.20
CA PRO A 22 -12.17 2.65 17.96
C PRO A 22 -12.03 3.98 17.20
N ALA A 23 -10.93 4.70 17.40
CA ALA A 23 -10.66 5.93 16.66
C ALA A 23 -10.46 5.73 15.14
N CYS A 24 -10.11 4.52 14.68
CA CYS A 24 -9.92 4.21 13.26
C CYS A 24 -11.24 4.26 12.48
N THR A 25 -12.38 3.97 13.12
CA THR A 25 -13.69 3.97 12.45
C THR A 25 -14.34 5.35 12.40
N ILE A 26 -13.73 6.37 13.04
CA ILE A 26 -14.25 7.74 13.03
C ILE A 26 -13.76 8.44 11.75
N PRO A 27 -14.65 8.76 10.79
CA PRO A 27 -14.23 9.38 9.54
C PRO A 27 -13.58 10.75 9.78
N GLY A 28 -12.46 11.00 9.09
CA GLY A 28 -11.76 12.28 9.17
C GLY A 28 -10.95 12.49 10.46
N ASN A 29 -10.66 11.43 11.22
CA ASN A 29 -9.82 11.48 12.42
C ASN A 29 -8.32 11.53 12.06
N GLU A 30 -7.64 12.62 12.40
CA GLU A 30 -6.22 12.84 12.09
C GLU A 30 -5.30 11.81 12.74
N TRP A 31 -5.61 11.37 13.97
CA TRP A 31 -4.82 10.35 14.65
C TRP A 31 -4.87 9.02 13.88
N ALA A 32 -6.05 8.65 13.35
CA ALA A 32 -6.20 7.42 12.58
C ALA A 32 -5.36 7.43 11.29
N LEU A 33 -5.27 8.59 10.61
CA LEU A 33 -4.37 8.75 9.45
C LEU A 33 -2.90 8.54 9.84
N GLN A 34 -2.44 9.16 10.93
CA GLN A 34 -1.06 9.00 11.39
C GLN A 34 -0.77 7.55 11.81
N GLU A 35 -1.73 6.91 12.47
CA GLU A 35 -1.64 5.51 12.87
C GLU A 35 -1.55 4.58 11.66
N ALA A 36 -2.40 4.79 10.64
CA ALA A 36 -2.35 4.04 9.39
C ALA A 36 -0.99 4.17 8.69
N LYS A 37 -0.43 5.38 8.61
CA LYS A 37 0.91 5.60 8.04
C LYS A 37 2.00 4.89 8.84
N ARG A 38 1.92 4.97 10.17
CA ARG A 38 2.85 4.29 11.08
C ARG A 38 2.80 2.77 10.89
N ASN A 39 1.60 2.20 10.82
CA ASN A 39 1.41 0.78 10.62
C ASN A 39 1.91 0.32 9.26
N LEU A 40 1.55 1.04 8.19
CA LEU A 40 2.08 0.79 6.85
C LEU A 40 3.61 0.76 6.84
N TYR A 41 4.25 1.71 7.52
CA TYR A 41 5.71 1.78 7.56
C TYR A 41 6.36 0.68 8.39
N ARG A 42 5.78 0.33 9.55
CA ARG A 42 6.41 -0.56 10.56
C ARG A 42 6.06 -2.03 10.41
N HIS A 43 4.86 -2.34 9.94
CA HIS A 43 4.27 -3.67 10.06
C HIS A 43 3.97 -4.35 8.73
N TYR A 44 3.96 -3.60 7.62
CA TYR A 44 3.75 -4.17 6.29
C TYR A 44 5.09 -4.35 5.57
N LEU A 45 5.32 -5.55 5.04
CA LEU A 45 6.53 -5.86 4.28
C LEU A 45 6.64 -4.99 3.02
N VAL A 46 5.59 -4.98 2.20
CA VAL A 46 5.42 -4.12 1.02
C VAL A 46 3.94 -3.84 0.84
N VAL A 47 3.60 -2.59 0.52
CA VAL A 47 2.27 -2.18 0.06
C VAL A 47 2.42 -1.64 -1.37
N GLY A 48 1.71 -2.23 -2.32
CA GLY A 48 1.68 -1.79 -3.72
C GLY A 48 0.50 -0.88 -4.03
N ILE A 49 0.42 -0.40 -5.28
CA ILE A 49 -0.73 0.34 -5.81
C ILE A 49 -1.34 -0.41 -6.99
N THR A 50 -2.65 -0.29 -7.16
CA THR A 50 -3.39 -1.01 -8.21
C THR A 50 -2.97 -0.59 -9.62
N GLU A 51 -2.55 0.67 -9.80
CA GLU A 51 -2.10 1.21 -11.09
C GLU A 51 -0.74 0.66 -11.54
N ASP A 52 0.08 0.16 -10.61
CA ASP A 52 1.43 -0.37 -10.86
C ASP A 52 1.58 -1.80 -10.31
N PHE A 53 0.55 -2.62 -10.54
CA PHE A 53 0.45 -3.99 -10.02
C PHE A 53 1.56 -4.91 -10.53
N ASP A 54 2.00 -4.76 -11.78
CA ASP A 54 3.07 -5.59 -12.35
C ASP A 54 4.42 -5.33 -11.65
N SER A 55 4.71 -4.07 -11.31
CA SER A 55 5.89 -3.74 -10.50
C SER A 55 5.77 -4.30 -9.09
N PHE A 56 4.55 -4.33 -8.53
CA PHE A 56 4.32 -4.90 -7.20
C PHE A 56 4.63 -6.40 -7.18
N LEU A 57 4.16 -7.16 -8.17
CA LEU A 57 4.53 -8.57 -8.32
C LEU A 57 6.04 -8.78 -8.50
N SER A 58 6.71 -7.91 -9.27
CA SER A 58 8.17 -7.97 -9.46
C SER A 58 8.94 -7.75 -8.15
N VAL A 59 8.47 -6.80 -7.33
CA VAL A 59 9.03 -6.54 -6.00
C VAL A 59 8.84 -7.74 -5.08
N LEU A 60 7.65 -8.36 -5.08
CA LEU A 60 7.38 -9.55 -4.28
C LEU A 60 8.18 -10.78 -4.73
N GLU A 61 8.37 -10.98 -6.04
CA GLU A 61 9.27 -12.01 -6.60
C GLU A 61 10.69 -11.88 -6.06
N THR A 62 11.16 -10.65 -5.90
CA THR A 62 12.51 -10.35 -5.41
C THR A 62 12.64 -10.56 -3.90
N ILE A 63 11.68 -10.05 -3.12
CA ILE A 63 11.74 -10.07 -1.65
C ILE A 63 11.33 -11.43 -1.08
N LEU A 64 10.34 -12.10 -1.68
CA LEU A 64 9.78 -13.37 -1.22
C LEU A 64 9.74 -14.44 -2.33
N PRO A 65 10.90 -14.81 -2.91
CA PRO A 65 10.96 -15.72 -4.05
C PRO A 65 10.41 -17.12 -3.76
N ARG A 66 10.38 -17.55 -2.49
CA ARG A 66 9.80 -18.85 -2.12
C ARG A 66 8.30 -18.93 -2.38
N PHE A 67 7.59 -17.79 -2.28
CA PHE A 67 6.14 -17.72 -2.45
C PHE A 67 5.76 -17.18 -3.83
N TYR A 68 6.50 -16.19 -4.34
CA TYR A 68 6.08 -15.41 -5.51
C TYR A 68 6.84 -15.71 -6.79
N ARG A 69 7.78 -16.66 -6.82
CA ARG A 69 8.53 -17.00 -8.06
C ARG A 69 7.57 -17.29 -9.22
N GLY A 70 7.67 -16.49 -10.29
CA GLY A 70 6.86 -16.62 -11.50
C GLY A 70 5.49 -15.94 -11.41
N ALA A 71 5.14 -15.30 -10.29
CA ALA A 71 3.88 -14.60 -10.09
C ALA A 71 3.66 -13.48 -11.13
N ARG A 72 4.71 -12.78 -11.55
CA ARG A 72 4.60 -11.73 -12.58
C ARG A 72 4.16 -12.29 -13.93
N LEU A 73 4.68 -13.45 -14.31
CA LEU A 73 4.30 -14.14 -15.55
C LEU A 73 2.85 -14.62 -15.50
N ILE A 74 2.45 -15.25 -14.40
CA ILE A 74 1.06 -15.72 -14.20
C ILE A 74 0.09 -14.54 -14.12
N GLY A 75 0.47 -13.48 -13.42
CA GLY A 75 -0.31 -12.25 -13.29
C GLY A 75 -0.54 -11.57 -14.64
N ALA A 76 0.47 -11.52 -15.50
CA ALA A 76 0.36 -10.97 -16.85
C ALA A 76 -0.63 -11.76 -17.74
N GLN A 77 -0.76 -13.07 -17.52
CA GLN A 77 -1.69 -13.92 -18.27
C GLN A 77 -3.15 -13.76 -17.80
N ASN A 78 -3.38 -13.47 -16.51
CA ASN A 78 -4.70 -13.43 -15.88
C ASN A 78 -5.04 -12.04 -15.28
N ARG A 79 -4.71 -10.95 -15.98
CA ARG A 79 -4.74 -9.58 -15.42
C ARG A 79 -6.12 -9.09 -14.94
N ILE A 80 -7.21 -9.59 -15.53
CA ILE A 80 -8.55 -9.05 -15.27
C ILE A 80 -9.52 -10.18 -14.95
N VAL A 81 -9.59 -10.54 -13.67
CA VAL A 81 -10.54 -11.55 -13.16
C VAL A 81 -11.91 -10.94 -12.86
N ARG A 82 -11.96 -9.65 -12.48
CA ARG A 82 -13.20 -8.94 -12.15
C ARG A 82 -13.16 -7.52 -12.70
N ARG A 83 -14.14 -7.15 -13.53
CA ARG A 83 -14.29 -5.81 -14.11
C ARG A 83 -15.71 -5.32 -13.94
N THR A 84 -15.87 -4.08 -13.46
CA THR A 84 -17.17 -3.41 -13.47
C THR A 84 -17.60 -3.17 -14.93
N ALA A 85 -18.73 -3.75 -15.34
CA ALA A 85 -19.20 -3.73 -16.72
C ALA A 85 -19.50 -2.31 -17.24
N ARG A 86 -20.06 -1.45 -16.38
CA ARG A 86 -20.35 -0.06 -16.69
C ARG A 86 -19.64 0.84 -15.68
N LYS A 87 -18.72 1.67 -16.17
CA LYS A 87 -18.03 2.71 -15.39
C LYS A 87 -18.28 4.04 -16.06
N ILE A 88 -18.92 4.96 -15.35
CA ILE A 88 -19.10 6.34 -15.79
C ILE A 88 -18.06 7.15 -15.02
N PRO A 89 -17.11 7.83 -15.70
CA PRO A 89 -16.15 8.68 -15.02
C PRO A 89 -16.88 9.84 -14.32
N PRO A 90 -16.44 10.27 -13.13
CA PRO A 90 -17.07 11.39 -12.45
C PRO A 90 -16.85 12.69 -13.23
N LEU A 91 -17.89 13.52 -13.24
CA LEU A 91 -17.87 14.86 -13.85
C LEU A 91 -16.81 15.76 -13.17
N PRO A 92 -16.26 16.75 -13.88
CA PRO A 92 -15.30 17.69 -13.30
C PRO A 92 -15.80 18.39 -12.02
N GLU A 93 -17.08 18.77 -11.98
CA GLU A 93 -17.72 19.41 -10.83
C GLU A 93 -17.78 18.45 -9.64
N THR A 94 -18.12 17.18 -9.88
CA THR A 94 -18.11 16.14 -8.86
C THR A 94 -16.71 15.93 -8.28
N ARG A 95 -15.67 15.93 -9.13
CA ARG A 95 -14.28 15.82 -8.66
C ARG A 95 -13.89 16.99 -7.76
N LYS A 96 -14.26 18.22 -8.12
CA LYS A 96 -14.01 19.41 -7.29
C LYS A 96 -14.69 19.31 -5.93
N GLN A 97 -15.92 18.80 -5.89
CA GLN A 97 -16.64 18.57 -4.63
C GLN A 97 -15.93 17.53 -3.76
N LEU A 98 -15.48 16.42 -4.35
CA LEU A 98 -14.70 15.41 -3.63
C LEU A 98 -13.38 15.97 -3.09
N GLU A 99 -12.66 16.75 -3.90
CA GLU A 99 -11.40 17.38 -3.50
C GLU A 99 -11.56 18.40 -2.36
N ALA A 100 -12.76 18.97 -2.18
CA ALA A 100 -13.08 19.84 -1.05
C ALA A 100 -13.33 19.05 0.26
N SER A 101 -13.68 17.77 0.18
CA SER A 101 -13.96 16.93 1.36
C SER A 101 -12.68 16.65 2.16
N LYS A 102 -12.77 16.86 3.48
CA LYS A 102 -11.69 16.53 4.43
C LYS A 102 -11.34 15.04 4.37
N ILE A 103 -12.37 14.17 4.36
CA ILE A 103 -12.21 12.71 4.38
C ILE A 103 -11.46 12.25 3.12
N TYR A 104 -11.90 12.70 1.95
CA TYR A 104 -11.26 12.37 0.69
C TYR A 104 -9.79 12.85 0.64
N ARG A 105 -9.51 14.07 1.10
CA ARG A 105 -8.14 14.59 1.16
C ARG A 105 -7.23 13.75 2.04
N MET A 106 -7.72 13.27 3.17
CA MET A 106 -6.95 12.40 4.07
C MET A 106 -6.68 11.03 3.44
N GLU A 107 -7.69 10.41 2.84
CA GLU A 107 -7.54 9.15 2.08
C GLU A 107 -6.54 9.30 0.94
N ARG A 108 -6.61 10.43 0.23
CA ARG A 108 -5.65 10.75 -0.83
C ARG A 108 -4.23 10.91 -0.28
N GLU A 109 -4.07 11.59 0.85
CA GLU A 109 -2.78 11.75 1.53
C GLU A 109 -2.19 10.40 1.96
N PHE A 110 -3.01 9.48 2.45
CA PHE A 110 -2.59 8.12 2.77
C PHE A 110 -2.17 7.34 1.53
N TYR A 111 -2.94 7.41 0.44
CA TYR A 111 -2.59 6.80 -0.84
C TYR A 111 -1.25 7.32 -1.37
N ASP A 112 -1.04 8.64 -1.37
CA ASP A 112 0.19 9.25 -1.88
C ASP A 112 1.41 8.86 -0.99
N PHE A 113 1.21 8.72 0.31
CA PHE A 113 2.23 8.17 1.23
C PHE A 113 2.59 6.71 0.89
N ALA A 114 1.60 5.84 0.73
CA ALA A 114 1.79 4.45 0.35
C ALA A 114 2.52 4.32 -1.00
N ARG A 115 2.10 5.12 -1.98
CA ARG A 115 2.71 5.21 -3.30
C ARG A 115 4.17 5.63 -3.23
N ALA A 116 4.49 6.70 -2.49
CA ALA A 116 5.88 7.16 -2.34
C ALA A 116 6.78 6.09 -1.70
N LYS A 117 6.27 5.41 -0.66
CA LYS A 117 6.98 4.29 -0.02
C LYS A 117 7.23 3.15 -1.00
N PHE A 118 6.21 2.75 -1.78
CA PHE A 118 6.34 1.70 -2.79
C PHE A 118 7.37 2.06 -3.86
N GLN A 119 7.32 3.27 -4.41
CA GLN A 119 8.28 3.74 -5.42
C GLN A 119 9.72 3.74 -4.87
N THR A 120 9.91 4.09 -3.59
CA THR A 120 11.22 4.01 -2.93
C THR A 120 11.75 2.57 -2.88
N ILE A 121 10.91 1.61 -2.51
CA ILE A 121 11.29 0.18 -2.46
C ILE A 121 11.63 -0.32 -3.87
N LYS A 122 10.77 -0.03 -4.84
CA LYS A 122 10.96 -0.36 -6.25
C LYS A 122 12.29 0.18 -6.77
N TYR A 123 12.57 1.46 -6.56
CA TYR A 123 13.83 2.09 -6.95
C TYR A 123 15.03 1.38 -6.33
N LYS A 124 14.98 1.07 -5.03
CA LYS A 124 16.09 0.38 -4.36
C LYS A 124 16.31 -1.03 -4.91
N ILE A 125 15.26 -1.80 -5.20
CA ILE A 125 15.40 -3.12 -5.84
C ILE A 125 16.00 -3.00 -7.23
N GLN A 126 15.48 -2.09 -8.06
CA GLN A 126 15.95 -1.91 -9.45
C GLN A 126 17.42 -1.50 -9.53
N ASN A 127 17.92 -0.78 -8.52
CA ASN A 127 19.31 -0.35 -8.44
C ASN A 127 20.17 -1.26 -7.54
N ASN A 128 19.67 -2.45 -7.15
CA ASN A 128 20.34 -3.40 -6.25
C ASN A 128 20.78 -2.79 -4.89
N LEU A 129 20.09 -1.75 -4.42
CA LEU A 129 20.32 -1.05 -3.14
C LEU A 129 19.53 -1.66 -1.97
N LEU A 130 18.67 -2.63 -2.25
CA LEU A 130 18.08 -3.51 -1.25
C LEU A 130 18.84 -4.82 -1.35
N HIS A 131 19.88 -5.01 -0.52
CA HIS A 131 20.58 -6.28 -0.42
C HIS A 131 19.72 -7.25 0.40
N PRO A 132 19.02 -8.23 -0.20
CA PRO A 132 18.32 -9.26 0.55
C PRO A 132 19.39 -10.28 0.93
N GLY A 133 20.04 -10.06 2.06
CA GLY A 133 21.05 -10.97 2.59
C GLY A 133 22.49 -10.57 2.27
N GLU A 134 22.95 -9.43 2.80
CA GLU A 134 24.29 -9.48 3.37
C GLU A 134 24.28 -10.66 4.34
N LYS A 135 25.03 -11.73 4.00
CA LYS A 135 25.49 -12.68 5.00
C LYS A 135 26.17 -11.81 6.04
N ILE A 136 25.52 -11.58 7.18
CA ILE A 136 26.24 -11.19 8.39
C ILE A 136 27.13 -12.40 8.67
N ILE A 137 28.35 -12.37 8.14
CA ILE A 137 29.36 -13.32 8.53
C ILE A 137 29.66 -12.93 9.97
N TYR A 138 29.19 -13.73 10.93
CA TYR A 138 29.63 -13.64 12.31
C TYR A 138 31.12 -14.05 12.36
N GLN A 139 32.02 -13.22 11.84
CA GLN A 139 33.44 -13.36 12.11
C GLN A 139 33.67 -12.86 13.53
N ASN A 140 34.14 -13.77 14.38
CA ASN A 140 34.60 -13.55 15.76
C ASN A 140 33.54 -13.67 16.87
N LEU A 141 32.67 -14.69 16.82
CA LEU A 141 32.12 -15.24 18.06
C LEU A 141 33.21 -16.06 18.76
N VAL A 142 34.00 -15.40 19.60
CA VAL A 142 34.86 -16.09 20.57
C VAL A 142 33.93 -16.77 21.58
N PRO A 143 33.98 -18.10 21.76
CA PRO A 143 33.18 -18.75 22.78
C PRO A 143 33.63 -18.24 24.16
N LYS A 144 32.72 -17.63 24.91
CA LYS A 144 32.92 -17.43 26.35
C LYS A 144 32.90 -18.82 26.98
N THR A 145 34.06 -19.28 27.43
CA THR A 145 34.16 -20.46 28.31
C THR A 145 33.35 -20.23 29.58
N LEU A 146 32.74 -21.32 30.05
CA LEU A 146 31.86 -21.45 31.22
C LEU A 146 32.42 -20.81 32.48
#